data_AF-A0A9X1F259-F1
#
_entry.id   AF-A0A9X1F259-F1
#
_cell.length_a   1.000
_cell.length_b   1.000
_cell.length_c   1.000
_cell.angle_alpha   90.00
_cell.angle_beta   90.00
_cell.angle_gamma   90.00
#
_symmetry.space_group_name_H-M   'P 1'
#
loop_
_entity.id
_entity.type
_entity.pdbx_description
1 polymer ?
#
loop_
_entity_poly.entity_id
_entity_poly.type
_entity_poly.pdbx_seq_one_letter_code
_entity_poly.pdbx_strand_id
1 'polypeptide(L)'
;MREKRQLALLRRQQMLATIARREAMRSLADAVGEESRSAGLANRSRELAATYQSRIGATNGETVRLSGQFAGSLAALAHYADQSRGQAVEQIESGQEVLAAADNRMRRLSEKAQRAQQDLEARKEGRNAEFGVRLARKLQNDGDGQLRSPR
;
A
#
# COMPACT_ATOMS: atom_id res chain seq x y z
N MET A 1 25.44 -15.30 -13.40
CA MET A 1 25.48 -14.79 -12.00
C MET A 1 24.81 -13.42 -11.89
N ARG A 2 24.91 -12.57 -12.93
CA ARG A 2 24.28 -11.24 -12.97
C ARG A 2 22.75 -11.32 -12.95
N GLU A 3 22.16 -12.30 -13.63
CA GLU A 3 20.72 -12.51 -13.76
C GLU A 3 20.07 -12.93 -12.44
N LYS A 4 20.71 -13.85 -11.71
CA LYS A 4 20.26 -14.28 -10.37
C LYS A 4 20.27 -13.09 -9.38
N ARG A 5 21.31 -12.24 -9.45
CA ARG A 5 21.40 -11.02 -8.62
C ARG A 5 20.31 -10.01 -8.99
N GLN A 6 20.07 -9.79 -10.29
CA GLN A 6 19.00 -8.92 -10.78
C GLN A 6 17.62 -9.39 -10.32
N LEU A 7 17.34 -10.69 -10.43
CA LEU A 7 16.08 -11.28 -9.94
C LEU A 7 15.93 -11.10 -8.43
N ALA A 8 17.00 -11.32 -7.65
CA ALA A 8 16.97 -11.10 -6.21
C ALA A 8 16.68 -9.63 -5.83
N LEU A 9 17.28 -8.68 -6.55
CA LEU A 9 17.00 -7.25 -6.36
C LEU A 9 15.54 -6.91 -6.69
N LEU A 10 15.00 -7.43 -7.79
CA LEU A 10 13.60 -7.23 -8.17
C LEU A 10 12.65 -7.80 -7.11
N ARG A 11 12.92 -9.00 -6.57
CA ARG A 11 12.16 -9.60 -5.47
C ARG A 11 12.18 -8.73 -4.21
N ARG A 12 13.34 -8.17 -3.86
CA ARG A 12 13.44 -7.23 -2.72
C ARG A 12 12.61 -5.97 -2.98
N GLN A 13 12.68 -5.40 -4.18
CA GLN A 13 11.89 -4.22 -4.54
C GLN A 13 10.39 -4.50 -4.52
N GLN A 14 9.96 -5.69 -4.95
CA GLN A 14 8.56 -6.12 -4.85
C GLN A 14 8.10 -6.21 -3.39
N MET A 15 8.91 -6.82 -2.51
CA MET A 15 8.60 -6.88 -1.08
C MET A 15 8.39 -5.49 -0.51
N LEU A 16 9.28 -4.55 -0.80
CA LEU A 16 9.15 -3.15 -0.36
C LEU A 16 7.91 -2.46 -0.94
N ALA A 17 7.57 -2.72 -2.20
CA ALA A 17 6.35 -2.18 -2.82
C ALA A 17 5.08 -2.74 -2.16
N THR A 18 5.06 -4.02 -1.79
CA THR A 18 3.95 -4.63 -1.05
C THR A 18 3.78 -4.02 0.34
N ILE A 19 4.88 -3.75 1.06
CA ILE A 19 4.86 -3.08 2.36
C ILE A 19 4.31 -1.66 2.20
N ALA A 20 4.85 -0.89 1.26
CA ALA A 20 4.38 0.47 0.98
C ALA A 20 2.90 0.53 0.62
N ARG A 21 2.41 -0.43 -0.19
CA ARG A 21 0.97 -0.55 -0.50
C ARG A 21 0.13 -0.78 0.76
N ARG A 22 0.54 -1.69 1.64
CA ARG A 22 -0.18 -1.97 2.89
C ARG A 22 -0.20 -0.76 3.82
N GLU A 23 0.92 -0.04 3.92
CA GLU A 23 1.01 1.20 4.71
C GLU A 23 0.10 2.28 4.14
N ALA A 24 0.07 2.47 2.81
CA ALA A 24 -0.83 3.40 2.15
C ALA A 24 -2.31 3.05 2.40
N MET A 25 -2.68 1.77 2.28
CA MET A 25 -4.03 1.30 2.59
C MET A 25 -4.40 1.56 4.05
N ARG A 26 -3.49 1.29 4.99
CA ARG A 26 -3.73 1.53 6.41
C ARG A 26 -3.92 3.02 6.70
N SER A 27 -3.05 3.88 6.18
CA SER A 27 -3.17 5.33 6.35
C SER A 27 -4.48 5.86 5.77
N LEU A 28 -4.91 5.36 4.61
CA LEU A 28 -6.18 5.74 4.01
C LEU A 28 -7.38 5.29 4.88
N ALA A 29 -7.34 4.08 5.42
CA ALA A 29 -8.36 3.59 6.34
C ALA A 29 -8.42 4.42 7.64
N ASP A 30 -7.27 4.81 8.18
CA ASP A 30 -7.18 5.66 9.38
C ASP A 30 -7.79 7.04 9.11
N ALA A 31 -7.51 7.65 7.94
CA ALA A 31 -8.08 8.93 7.52
C ALA A 31 -9.60 8.87 7.33
N VAL A 32 -10.12 7.83 6.65
CA VAL A 32 -11.57 7.58 6.53
C VAL A 32 -12.22 7.39 7.91
N GLY A 33 -11.55 6.68 8.82
CA GLY A 33 -12.01 6.52 10.19
C GLY A 33 -12.09 7.84 10.93
N GLU A 34 -11.11 8.72 10.76
CA GLU A 34 -11.08 10.04 11.41
C GLU A 34 -12.13 10.99 10.85
N GLU A 35 -12.35 10.99 9.54
CA GLU A 35 -13.39 11.76 8.86
C GLU A 35 -14.78 11.42 9.43
N SER A 36 -15.08 10.12 9.54
CA SER A 36 -16.33 9.62 10.13
C SER A 36 -16.49 9.98 11.61
N ARG A 37 -15.43 9.79 12.42
CA ARG A 37 -15.45 10.11 13.87
C ARG A 37 -15.66 11.60 14.10
N SER A 38 -14.91 12.43 13.39
CA SER A 38 -14.97 13.89 13.47
C SER A 38 -16.34 14.41 13.03
N ALA A 39 -16.91 13.89 11.94
CA ALA A 39 -18.27 14.25 11.51
C ALA A 39 -19.32 13.88 12.57
N GLY A 40 -19.21 12.69 13.15
CA GLY A 40 -20.10 12.25 14.24
C GLY A 40 -19.99 13.12 15.48
N LEU A 41 -18.77 13.50 15.87
CA LEU A 41 -18.51 14.39 17.01
C LEU A 41 -19.09 15.79 16.75
N ALA A 42 -18.83 16.38 15.59
CA ALA A 42 -19.36 17.69 15.23
C ALA A 42 -20.90 17.72 15.31
N ASN A 43 -21.56 16.72 14.73
CA ASN A 43 -23.03 16.63 14.75
C ASN A 43 -23.58 16.50 16.17
N ARG A 44 -23.02 15.60 16.99
CA ARG A 44 -23.46 15.41 18.39
C ARG A 44 -23.23 16.66 19.22
N SER A 45 -22.09 17.33 19.05
CA SER A 45 -21.78 18.57 19.76
C SER A 45 -22.76 19.70 19.41
N ARG A 46 -23.13 19.85 18.14
CA ARG A 46 -24.16 20.83 17.72
C ARG A 46 -25.54 20.49 18.29
N GLU A 47 -25.94 19.23 18.24
CA GLU A 47 -27.23 18.76 18.78
C GLU A 47 -27.33 19.02 20.30
N LEU A 48 -26.27 18.71 21.03
CA LEU A 48 -26.19 19.01 22.46
C LEU A 48 -26.21 20.51 22.71
N ALA A 49 -25.46 21.32 21.97
CA ALA A 49 -25.45 22.77 22.13
C ALA A 49 -26.86 23.37 21.94
N ALA A 50 -27.59 22.93 20.91
CA ALA A 50 -28.97 23.34 20.65
C ALA A 50 -29.93 22.89 21.77
N THR A 51 -29.74 21.70 22.32
CA THR A 51 -30.52 21.18 23.46
C THR A 51 -30.30 22.02 24.72
N TYR A 52 -29.07 22.45 24.99
CA TYR A 52 -28.78 23.29 26.16
C TYR A 52 -29.23 24.74 25.98
N GLN A 53 -29.19 25.29 24.75
CA GLN A 53 -29.74 26.61 24.45
C GLN A 53 -31.27 26.68 24.56
N SER A 54 -31.98 25.61 24.19
CA SER A 54 -33.45 25.55 24.30
C SER A 54 -33.97 25.33 25.73
N ARG A 55 -33.10 24.95 26.68
CA ARG A 55 -33.43 24.76 28.10
C ARG A 55 -33.35 26.04 28.95
N ILE A 56 -33.12 27.20 28.35
CA ILE A 56 -33.12 28.49 29.04
C ILE A 56 -34.55 28.83 29.45
N GLY A 57 -35.02 28.23 30.54
CA GLY A 57 -36.40 28.35 31.00
C GLY A 57 -36.65 28.06 32.48
N ALA A 58 -35.63 27.74 33.30
CA ALA A 58 -35.89 27.41 34.70
C ALA A 58 -34.75 27.79 35.67
N THR A 59 -35.10 28.64 36.63
CA THR A 59 -34.70 28.70 38.06
C THR A 59 -33.66 29.71 38.58
N ASN A 60 -32.61 30.16 37.88
CA ASN A 60 -31.82 31.35 38.30
C ASN A 60 -30.81 31.82 37.21
N GLY A 61 -30.32 33.07 37.32
CA GLY A 61 -29.41 33.68 36.33
C GLY A 61 -28.02 33.01 36.22
N GLU A 62 -27.54 32.39 37.30
CA GLU A 62 -26.24 31.69 37.31
C GLU A 62 -26.31 30.38 36.51
N THR A 63 -27.40 29.63 36.62
CA THR A 63 -27.65 28.42 35.81
C THR A 63 -27.76 28.76 34.32
N VAL A 64 -28.35 29.91 33.97
CA VAL A 64 -28.39 30.40 32.58
C VAL A 64 -26.98 30.72 32.07
N ARG A 65 -26.17 31.41 32.87
CA ARG A 65 -24.78 31.74 32.53
C ARG A 65 -23.94 30.47 32.30
N LEU A 66 -24.01 29.50 33.20
CA LEU A 66 -23.28 28.23 33.10
C LEU A 66 -23.73 27.41 31.89
N SER A 67 -25.04 27.35 31.62
CA SER A 67 -25.58 26.65 30.44
C SER A 67 -25.13 27.30 29.14
N GLY A 68 -25.07 28.64 29.09
CA GLY A 68 -24.53 29.37 27.94
C GLY A 68 -23.04 29.11 27.70
N GLN A 69 -22.23 29.07 28.76
CA GLN A 69 -20.81 28.72 28.66
C GLN A 69 -20.60 27.29 28.16
N PHE A 70 -21.38 26.34 28.65
CA PHE A 70 -21.33 24.95 28.20
C PHE A 70 -21.79 24.78 26.74
N ALA A 71 -22.86 25.45 26.34
CA ALA A 71 -23.28 25.46 24.93
C ALA A 71 -22.20 26.09 24.02
N GLY A 72 -21.53 27.15 24.49
CA GLY A 72 -20.40 27.76 23.79
C GLY A 72 -19.22 26.81 23.63
N SER A 73 -18.85 26.04 24.66
CA SER A 73 -17.77 25.06 24.56
C SER A 73 -18.11 23.90 23.63
N LEU A 74 -19.38 23.46 23.59
CA LEU A 74 -19.86 22.47 22.62
C LEU A 74 -19.82 23.00 21.19
N ALA A 75 -20.17 24.27 20.96
CA ALA A 75 -20.06 24.89 19.64
C ALA A 75 -18.60 24.97 19.18
N ALA A 76 -17.68 25.34 20.08
CA ALA A 76 -16.24 25.32 19.79
C ALA A 76 -15.74 23.91 19.47
N LEU A 77 -16.15 22.89 20.24
CA LEU A 77 -15.80 21.50 19.98
C LEU A 77 -16.31 21.04 18.60
N ALA A 78 -17.53 21.40 18.24
CA ALA A 78 -18.08 21.10 16.91
C ALA A 78 -17.24 21.74 15.80
N HIS A 79 -16.81 22.99 15.99
CA HIS A 79 -15.96 23.68 15.03
C HIS A 79 -14.59 23.01 14.87
N TYR A 80 -13.93 22.61 15.96
CA TYR A 80 -12.67 21.86 15.89
C TYR A 80 -12.84 20.49 15.22
N ALA A 81 -13.95 19.80 15.49
CA ALA A 81 -14.26 18.54 14.84
C ALA A 81 -14.48 18.71 13.33
N ASP A 82 -15.13 19.81 12.88
CA ASP A 82 -15.23 20.11 11.46
C ASP A 82 -13.87 20.37 10.79
N GLN A 83 -12.96 21.07 11.48
CA GLN A 83 -11.61 21.29 10.98
C GLN A 83 -10.85 19.96 10.84
N SER A 84 -10.92 19.09 11.87
CA SER A 84 -10.33 17.75 11.81
C SER A 84 -10.92 16.92 10.67
N ARG A 85 -12.23 16.99 10.46
CA ARG A 85 -12.91 16.36 9.32
C ARG A 85 -12.36 16.87 7.99
N GLY A 86 -12.20 18.19 7.84
CA GLY A 86 -11.61 18.78 6.63
C GLY A 86 -10.21 18.26 6.33
N GLN A 87 -9.35 18.22 7.36
CA GLN A 87 -8.00 17.66 7.25
C GLN A 87 -8.02 16.16 6.88
N ALA A 88 -8.95 15.39 7.47
CA ALA A 88 -9.11 13.99 7.15
C ALA A 88 -9.55 13.77 5.68
N VAL A 89 -10.41 14.63 5.14
CA VAL A 89 -10.79 14.60 3.71
C VAL A 89 -9.57 14.85 2.81
N GLU A 90 -8.76 15.86 3.11
CA GLU A 90 -7.53 16.14 2.36
C GLU A 90 -6.54 14.94 2.42
N GLN A 91 -6.46 14.28 3.59
CA GLN A 91 -5.66 13.07 3.76
C GLN A 91 -6.21 11.87 2.98
N ILE A 92 -7.54 11.76 2.84
CA ILE A 92 -8.17 10.72 2.03
C ILE A 92 -7.82 10.92 0.56
N GLU A 93 -7.96 12.15 0.04
CA GLU A 93 -7.65 12.47 -1.36
C GLU A 93 -6.19 12.18 -1.69
N SER A 94 -5.26 12.74 -0.91
CA SER A 94 -3.82 12.47 -1.08
C SER A 94 -3.48 10.99 -0.84
N GLY A 95 -4.14 10.33 0.10
CA GLY A 95 -3.97 8.90 0.39
C GLY A 95 -4.38 8.00 -0.79
N GLN A 96 -5.45 8.36 -1.52
CA GLN A 96 -5.88 7.66 -2.73
C GLN A 96 -4.81 7.75 -3.83
N GLU A 97 -4.20 8.93 -4.03
CA GLU A 97 -3.12 9.11 -5.00
C GLU A 97 -1.89 8.27 -4.64
N VAL A 98 -1.50 8.27 -3.37
CA VAL A 98 -0.37 7.48 -2.86
C VAL A 98 -0.62 5.99 -3.04
N LEU A 99 -1.83 5.51 -2.74
CA LEU A 99 -2.21 4.11 -2.94
C LEU A 99 -2.17 3.72 -4.43
N ALA A 100 -2.71 4.55 -5.31
CA ALA A 100 -2.67 4.33 -6.75
C ALA A 100 -1.23 4.29 -7.29
N ALA A 101 -0.35 5.15 -6.78
CA ALA A 101 1.07 5.14 -7.13
C ALA A 101 1.77 3.85 -6.64
N ALA A 102 1.47 3.40 -5.42
CA ALA A 102 2.00 2.17 -4.85
C ALA A 102 1.54 0.93 -5.65
N ASP A 103 0.26 0.86 -6.01
CA ASP A 103 -0.32 -0.21 -6.83
C ASP A 103 0.33 -0.27 -8.23
N ASN A 104 0.49 0.88 -8.88
CA ASN A 104 1.16 0.96 -10.18
C ASN A 104 2.62 0.52 -10.09
N ARG A 105 3.35 0.92 -9.05
CA ARG A 105 4.74 0.50 -8.82
C ARG A 105 4.82 -1.01 -8.59
N MET A 106 3.93 -1.57 -7.77
CA MET A 106 3.86 -3.00 -7.51
C MET A 106 3.62 -3.78 -8.81
N ARG A 107 2.66 -3.37 -9.64
CA ARG A 107 2.38 -3.97 -10.95
C ARG A 107 3.58 -3.94 -11.89
N ARG A 108 4.25 -2.78 -12.01
CA ARG A 108 5.45 -2.66 -12.85
C ARG A 108 6.59 -3.57 -12.37
N LEU A 109 6.74 -3.74 -11.06
CA LEU A 109 7.76 -4.62 -10.49
C LEU A 109 7.38 -6.11 -10.64
N SER A 110 6.10 -6.47 -10.57
CA SER A 110 5.64 -7.84 -10.87
C SER A 110 5.94 -8.23 -12.31
N GLU A 111 5.60 -7.38 -13.27
CA GLU A 111 5.87 -7.60 -14.69
C GLU A 111 7.38 -7.73 -14.97
N LYS A 112 8.21 -6.85 -14.40
CA LYS A 112 9.67 -6.91 -14.56
C LYS A 112 10.27 -8.19 -13.99
N ALA A 113 9.80 -8.66 -12.84
CA ALA A 113 10.32 -9.89 -12.25
C ALA A 113 9.89 -11.13 -13.03
N GLN A 114 8.65 -11.17 -13.53
CA GLN A 114 8.18 -12.26 -14.39
C GLN A 114 9.04 -12.37 -15.65
N ARG A 115 9.30 -11.25 -16.34
CA ARG A 115 10.20 -11.21 -17.51
C ARG A 115 11.61 -11.66 -17.16
N ALA A 116 12.19 -11.15 -16.06
CA ALA A 116 13.52 -11.55 -15.61
C ALA A 116 13.62 -13.05 -15.26
N GLN A 117 12.52 -13.65 -14.79
CA GLN A 117 12.45 -15.07 -14.51
C GLN A 117 12.38 -15.90 -15.80
N GLN A 118 11.53 -15.51 -16.75
CA GLN A 118 11.43 -16.13 -18.07
C GLN A 118 12.79 -16.09 -18.81
N ASP A 119 13.47 -14.93 -18.81
CA ASP A 119 14.80 -14.79 -19.41
C ASP A 119 15.84 -15.72 -18.78
N LEU A 120 15.76 -15.90 -17.46
CA LEU A 120 16.68 -16.77 -16.72
C LEU A 120 16.42 -18.25 -17.03
N GLU A 121 15.15 -18.64 -17.21
CA GLU A 121 14.74 -19.99 -17.60
C GLU A 121 15.17 -20.29 -19.04
N ALA A 122 14.87 -19.41 -20.00
CA ALA A 122 15.31 -19.55 -21.39
C ALA A 122 16.84 -19.68 -21.53
N ARG A 123 17.62 -18.92 -20.75
CA ARG A 123 19.09 -19.04 -20.73
C ARG A 123 19.59 -20.32 -20.08
N LYS A 124 18.83 -20.94 -19.19
CA LYS A 124 19.18 -22.27 -18.65
C LYS A 124 18.93 -23.34 -19.70
N GLU A 125 17.78 -23.29 -20.36
CA GLU A 125 17.41 -24.22 -21.42
C GLU A 125 18.40 -24.18 -22.58
N GLY A 126 18.76 -22.99 -23.07
CA GLY A 126 19.77 -22.83 -24.13
C GLY A 126 21.13 -23.43 -23.75
N ARG A 127 21.60 -23.21 -22.52
CA ARG A 127 22.86 -23.82 -22.03
C ARG A 127 22.77 -25.33 -21.91
N ASN A 128 21.64 -25.87 -21.48
CA ASN A 128 21.43 -27.31 -21.40
C ASN A 128 21.41 -27.94 -22.80
N ALA A 129 20.77 -27.29 -23.78
CA ALA A 129 20.75 -27.73 -25.16
C ALA A 129 22.17 -27.72 -25.78
N GLU A 130 22.93 -26.65 -25.60
CA GLU A 130 24.33 -26.57 -26.04
C GLU A 130 25.20 -27.67 -25.40
N PHE A 131 25.01 -27.93 -24.11
CA PHE A 131 25.73 -29.00 -23.40
C PHE A 131 25.38 -30.37 -23.99
N GLY A 132 24.09 -30.63 -24.27
CA GLY A 132 23.64 -31.86 -24.92
C GLY A 132 24.26 -32.06 -26.31
N VAL A 133 24.31 -31.01 -27.14
CA VAL A 133 24.94 -31.08 -28.47
C VAL A 133 26.45 -31.35 -28.37
N ARG A 134 27.15 -30.71 -27.43
CA ARG A 134 28.59 -30.96 -27.22
C ARG A 134 28.85 -32.39 -26.74
N LEU A 135 28.03 -32.90 -25.82
CA LEU A 135 28.14 -34.27 -25.34
C LEU A 135 27.88 -35.28 -26.46
N ALA A 136 26.82 -35.07 -27.25
CA ALA A 136 26.50 -35.91 -28.41
C ALA A 136 27.65 -35.95 -29.42
N ARG A 137 28.24 -34.79 -29.75
CA ARG A 137 29.41 -34.70 -30.65
C ARG A 137 30.62 -35.45 -30.08
N LYS A 138 30.85 -35.37 -28.77
CA LYS A 138 31.97 -36.09 -28.11
C LYS A 138 31.76 -37.60 -28.15
N LEU A 139 30.56 -38.08 -27.84
CA LEU A 139 30.23 -39.51 -27.89
C LEU A 139 30.35 -40.09 -29.31
N GLN A 140 29.96 -39.32 -30.34
CA GLN A 140 30.12 -39.73 -31.73
C GLN A 140 31.60 -39.86 -32.12
N ASN A 141 32.44 -38.90 -31.72
CA ASN A 141 33.88 -38.93 -32.02
C ASN A 141 34.65 -40.01 -31.24
N ASP A 142 34.28 -40.27 -30.00
CA ASP A 142 34.91 -41.32 -29.16
C ASP A 142 34.47 -42.73 -29.62
N GLY A 143 33.28 -42.88 -30.21
CA GLY A 143 32.78 -44.13 -30.79
C GLY A 143 33.47 -44.54 -32.10
N ASP A 144 33.81 -43.58 -32.96
CA ASP A 144 34.55 -43.85 -34.22
C ASP A 144 36.05 -44.11 -33.98
N GLY A 145 36.60 -43.66 -32.85
CA GLY A 145 38.01 -43.82 -32.51
C GLY A 145 38.43 -45.24 -32.09
N GLN A 146 37.49 -46.09 -31.63
CA GLN A 146 37.80 -47.44 -31.17
C GLN A 146 37.80 -48.51 -32.28
N LEU A 147 37.42 -48.17 -33.52
CA LEU A 147 37.42 -49.11 -34.65
C LEU A 147 38.68 -49.08 -35.52
N ARG A 148 39.68 -48.24 -35.20
CA ARG A 148 41.01 -48.31 -35.83
C ARG A 148 41.93 -49.25 -35.04
N SER A 149 41.72 -50.56 -35.18
CA SER A 149 42.75 -51.54 -34.84
C SER A 149 44.00 -51.32 -35.70
N PRO A 150 45.21 -51.31 -35.13
CA PRO A 150 46.43 -51.27 -35.91
C PRO A 150 46.59 -52.61 -36.63
N ARG A 151 46.70 -52.54 -37.97
CA ARG A 151 47.27 -53.61 -38.79
C ARG A 151 48.65 -53.17 -39.22
#